data_AF-A0A5N6FAW2-F1
#
_entry.id   AF-A0A5N6FAW2-F1
#
_cell.length_a   1.000
_cell.length_b   1.000
_cell.length_c   1.000
_cell.angle_alpha   90.00
_cell.angle_beta   90.00
_cell.angle_gamma   90.00
#
_symmetry.space_group_name_H-M   'P 1'
#
loop_
_entity.id
_entity.type
_entity.pdbx_description
1 polymer ?
#
loop_
_entity_poly.entity_id
_entity_poly.type
_entity_poly.pdbx_seq_one_letter_code
_entity_poly.pdbx_strand_id
1 'polypeptide(L)'
;METLVSYGVTYLITNNSTLATVVAAVYGLFLKSSTKRLSVRAVLLCQSPGYFLTNSDINEFLSSSYGRDGCEWSCTCTNVDENYEGPAMKAVYINLEHESMLCDDSLRELPIRQLCSKLVGLHEFKEHRFRIVPERAGEDLDDVGQTFGSSLVLMHLKDIHERYSGNDSGDGELYSDERILCFLQKFTEEYGAYIVSLSDEKAFEILGVIEDPKFGWMLNELRKKHTKSSLRQR
;
A
#
# COMPACT_ATOMS: atom_id res chain seq x y z
N MET A 1 -19.98 -2.33 22.77
CA MET A 1 -21.39 -1.87 22.79
C MET A 1 -22.32 -2.93 22.20
N GLU A 2 -21.91 -3.62 21.12
CA GLU A 2 -22.72 -4.60 20.38
C GLU A 2 -23.02 -5.91 21.12
N THR A 3 -22.14 -6.38 22.02
CA THR A 3 -22.37 -7.56 22.87
C THR A 3 -23.55 -7.39 23.83
N LEU A 4 -23.75 -6.16 24.32
CA LEU A 4 -24.85 -5.79 25.20
C LEU A 4 -26.18 -5.69 24.42
N VAL A 5 -26.12 -5.28 23.16
CA VAL A 5 -27.26 -5.27 22.23
C VAL A 5 -27.67 -6.69 21.86
N SER A 6 -26.70 -7.57 21.55
CA SER A 6 -26.95 -9.00 21.25
C SER A 6 -27.57 -9.73 22.44
N TYR A 7 -27.08 -9.46 23.67
CA TYR A 7 -27.70 -9.95 24.90
C TYR A 7 -29.15 -9.47 25.05
N GLY A 8 -29.38 -8.15 24.89
CA GLY A 8 -30.70 -7.54 25.06
C GLY A 8 -31.72 -8.07 24.06
N VAL A 9 -31.37 -8.14 22.77
CA VAL A 9 -32.26 -8.63 21.70
C VAL A 9 -32.59 -10.12 21.89
N THR A 10 -31.60 -10.93 22.23
CA THR A 10 -31.81 -12.38 22.42
C THR A 10 -32.67 -12.64 23.67
N TYR A 11 -32.45 -11.90 24.74
CA TYR A 11 -33.27 -12.00 25.96
C TYR A 11 -34.71 -11.54 25.70
N LEU A 12 -34.92 -10.45 24.96
CA LEU A 12 -36.26 -9.96 24.62
C LEU A 12 -37.06 -10.95 23.77
N ILE A 13 -36.40 -11.63 22.82
CA ILE A 13 -37.07 -12.58 21.91
C ILE A 13 -37.35 -13.93 22.58
N THR A 14 -36.45 -14.39 23.44
CA THR A 14 -36.50 -15.77 23.98
C THR A 14 -36.89 -15.85 25.44
N ASN A 15 -36.88 -14.71 26.16
CA ASN A 15 -37.04 -14.58 27.61
C ASN A 15 -36.13 -15.52 28.43
N ASN A 16 -35.03 -15.96 27.84
CA ASN A 16 -34.11 -16.93 28.43
C ASN A 16 -32.73 -16.27 28.63
N SER A 17 -32.43 -15.91 29.87
CA SER A 17 -31.18 -15.24 30.24
C SER A 17 -29.95 -16.12 29.98
N THR A 18 -30.08 -17.44 30.13
CA THR A 18 -28.98 -18.38 29.90
C THR A 18 -28.63 -18.45 28.42
N LEU A 19 -29.65 -18.56 27.56
CA LEU A 19 -29.46 -18.54 26.11
C LEU A 19 -28.90 -17.19 25.63
N ALA A 20 -29.43 -16.08 26.14
CA ALA A 20 -28.93 -14.75 25.83
C ALA A 20 -27.48 -14.54 26.29
N THR A 21 -27.10 -15.08 27.46
CA THR A 21 -25.72 -15.05 27.95
C THR A 21 -24.80 -15.88 27.07
N VAL A 22 -25.25 -17.08 26.65
CA VAL A 22 -24.47 -17.94 25.74
C VAL A 22 -24.32 -17.28 24.38
N VAL A 23 -25.37 -16.71 23.81
CA VAL A 23 -25.31 -16.01 22.52
C VAL A 23 -24.43 -14.76 22.63
N ALA A 24 -24.52 -13.97 23.70
CA ALA A 24 -23.65 -12.83 23.92
C ALA A 24 -22.18 -13.24 24.17
N ALA A 25 -21.95 -14.36 24.85
CA ALA A 25 -20.61 -14.91 25.07
C ALA A 25 -20.02 -15.48 23.77
N VAL A 26 -20.81 -16.18 22.97
CA VAL A 26 -20.44 -16.64 21.62
C VAL A 26 -20.16 -15.42 20.73
N TYR A 27 -21.04 -14.42 20.70
CA TYR A 27 -20.79 -13.16 20.00
C TYR A 27 -19.52 -12.47 20.50
N GLY A 28 -19.28 -12.40 21.81
CA GLY A 28 -18.07 -11.80 22.38
C GLY A 28 -16.79 -12.62 22.14
N LEU A 29 -16.90 -13.94 21.96
CA LEU A 29 -15.80 -14.85 21.66
C LEU A 29 -15.49 -14.91 20.15
N PHE A 30 -16.49 -14.78 19.29
CA PHE A 30 -16.34 -14.82 17.82
C PHE A 30 -16.17 -13.43 17.19
N LEU A 31 -16.68 -12.36 17.81
CA LEU A 31 -16.26 -10.96 17.56
C LEU A 31 -15.09 -10.56 18.46
N LYS A 32 -14.34 -11.54 19.01
CA LYS A 32 -13.05 -11.25 19.61
C LYS A 32 -12.17 -10.68 18.50
N SER A 33 -12.17 -9.35 18.46
CA SER A 33 -11.31 -8.47 17.69
C SER A 33 -10.03 -9.21 17.32
N SER A 34 -9.75 -9.33 16.02
CA SER A 34 -8.42 -9.72 15.60
C SER A 34 -7.41 -8.90 16.40
N THR A 35 -6.62 -9.57 17.23
CA THR A 35 -5.49 -8.96 17.91
C THR A 35 -4.34 -8.73 16.94
N LYS A 36 -4.51 -9.10 15.67
CA LYS A 36 -3.52 -8.87 14.63
C LYS A 36 -3.50 -7.37 14.36
N ARG A 37 -2.36 -6.77 14.67
CA ARG A 37 -2.07 -5.39 14.31
C ARG A 37 -2.13 -5.25 12.79
N LEU A 38 -2.49 -4.06 12.36
CA LEU A 38 -2.46 -3.69 10.96
C LEU A 38 -1.02 -3.79 10.47
N SER A 39 -0.81 -4.59 9.43
CA SER A 39 0.51 -4.88 8.91
C SER A 39 0.47 -4.88 7.39
N VAL A 40 1.46 -4.26 6.75
CA VAL A 40 1.60 -4.19 5.29
C VAL A 40 2.98 -4.65 4.87
N ARG A 41 3.07 -5.34 3.73
CA ARG A 41 4.32 -5.82 3.16
C ARG A 41 4.79 -4.90 2.04
N ALA A 42 6.05 -4.48 2.12
CA ALA A 42 6.66 -3.61 1.13
C ALA A 42 8.06 -4.11 0.77
N VAL A 43 8.60 -3.59 -0.33
CA VAL A 43 9.93 -3.93 -0.84
C VAL A 43 10.72 -2.64 -1.03
N LEU A 44 11.92 -2.61 -0.47
CA LEU A 44 12.91 -1.57 -0.72
C LEU A 44 13.76 -2.00 -1.91
N LEU A 45 13.65 -1.24 -3.01
CA LEU A 45 14.45 -1.41 -4.21
C LEU A 45 15.67 -0.50 -4.14
N CYS A 46 16.84 -1.08 -3.88
CA CYS A 46 18.07 -0.34 -3.64
C CYS A 46 18.84 -0.12 -4.94
N GLN A 47 19.33 1.12 -5.12
CA GLN A 47 20.09 1.53 -6.30
C GLN A 47 21.60 1.69 -6.01
N SER A 48 21.98 1.78 -4.73
CA SER A 48 23.39 1.92 -4.32
C SER A 48 24.09 0.56 -4.22
N PRO A 49 25.32 0.41 -4.73
CA PRO A 49 26.13 -0.79 -4.50
C PRO A 49 26.56 -0.86 -3.03
N GLY A 50 26.36 -2.02 -2.39
CA GLY A 50 26.79 -2.25 -1.00
C GLY A 50 25.74 -1.90 0.08
N TYR A 51 24.46 -2.19 -0.17
CA TYR A 51 23.39 -1.90 0.79
C TYR A 51 23.56 -2.61 2.15
N PHE A 52 23.47 -1.82 3.22
CA PHE A 52 23.47 -2.30 4.61
C PHE A 52 22.49 -1.48 5.48
N LEU A 53 21.24 -1.25 5.06
CA LEU A 53 20.24 -0.73 6.01
C LEU A 53 19.70 -1.87 6.88
N THR A 54 19.77 -1.68 8.18
CA THR A 54 19.20 -2.53 9.21
C THR A 54 17.75 -2.15 9.51
N ASN A 55 17.04 -2.97 10.28
CA ASN A 55 15.67 -2.66 10.74
C ASN A 55 15.63 -1.31 11.49
N SER A 56 16.65 -1.03 12.31
CA SER A 56 16.78 0.24 13.00
C SER A 56 16.92 1.42 12.05
N ASP A 57 17.65 1.27 10.96
CA ASP A 57 17.82 2.34 9.97
C ASP A 57 16.50 2.65 9.25
N ILE A 58 15.70 1.62 8.94
CA ILE A 58 14.39 1.80 8.30
C ILE A 58 13.40 2.46 9.29
N ASN A 59 13.42 2.07 10.57
CA ASN A 59 12.63 2.72 11.60
C ASN A 59 13.03 4.19 11.81
N GLU A 60 14.33 4.50 11.76
CA GLU A 60 14.84 5.86 11.82
C GLU A 60 14.40 6.68 10.59
N PHE A 61 14.46 6.09 9.39
CA PHE A 61 13.93 6.70 8.17
C PHE A 61 12.42 7.02 8.29
N LEU A 62 11.61 6.07 8.74
CA LEU A 62 10.17 6.29 8.94
C LEU A 62 9.92 7.39 9.96
N SER A 63 10.61 7.34 11.11
CA SER A 63 10.52 8.37 12.14
C SER A 63 10.90 9.75 11.62
N SER A 64 11.94 9.84 10.78
CA SER A 64 12.35 11.10 10.17
C SER A 64 11.32 11.66 9.19
N SER A 65 10.58 10.79 8.49
CA SER A 65 9.57 11.16 7.48
C SER A 65 8.23 11.62 8.09
N TYR A 66 7.90 11.11 9.27
CA TYR A 66 6.70 11.47 10.04
C TYR A 66 6.93 12.62 11.03
N GLY A 67 8.19 12.90 11.39
CA GLY A 67 8.53 13.82 12.48
C GLY A 67 8.64 13.10 13.82
N ARG A 68 9.35 13.74 14.77
CA ARG A 68 9.92 13.11 15.98
C ARG A 68 8.92 12.31 16.85
N ASP A 69 7.63 12.66 16.82
CA ASP A 69 6.58 12.05 17.66
C ASP A 69 5.38 11.49 16.87
N GLY A 70 5.49 11.38 15.53
CA GLY A 70 4.33 11.06 14.66
C GLY A 70 4.36 9.69 14.00
N CYS A 71 5.42 8.90 14.20
CA CYS A 71 5.57 7.61 13.51
C CYS A 71 4.93 6.48 14.31
N GLU A 72 3.72 6.07 13.91
CA GLU A 72 2.99 4.94 14.51
C GLU A 72 3.29 3.60 13.81
N TRP A 73 4.33 3.56 12.96
CA TRP A 73 4.71 2.41 12.16
C TRP A 73 6.09 1.90 12.56
N SER A 74 6.19 0.58 12.70
CA SER A 74 7.43 -0.12 13.01
C SER A 74 7.78 -1.11 11.90
N CYS A 75 9.06 -1.23 11.59
CA CYS A 75 9.58 -2.06 10.53
C CYS A 75 10.26 -3.31 11.08
N THR A 76 9.97 -4.44 10.45
CA THR A 76 10.70 -5.69 10.58
C THR A 76 11.17 -6.13 9.19
N CYS A 77 12.49 -6.33 9.00
CA CYS A 77 13.00 -6.93 7.77
C CYS A 77 12.72 -8.43 7.80
N THR A 78 12.17 -8.93 6.69
CA THR A 78 11.78 -10.34 6.54
C THR A 78 12.76 -11.10 5.66
N ASN A 79 13.26 -10.48 4.58
CA ASN A 79 14.18 -11.13 3.65
C ASN A 79 14.99 -10.10 2.83
N VAL A 80 16.15 -10.51 2.35
CA VAL A 80 17.04 -9.72 1.50
C VAL A 80 17.39 -10.54 0.27
N ASP A 81 16.97 -10.08 -0.90
CA ASP A 81 17.29 -10.67 -2.20
C ASP A 81 18.40 -9.88 -2.89
N GLU A 82 19.60 -10.48 -2.90
CA GLU A 82 20.81 -9.91 -3.49
C GLU A 82 20.87 -10.04 -5.02
N ASN A 83 20.02 -10.89 -5.62
CA ASN A 83 20.00 -11.18 -7.04
C ASN A 83 18.63 -10.83 -7.65
N TYR A 84 18.03 -9.74 -7.20
CA TYR A 84 16.71 -9.32 -7.65
C TYR A 84 16.66 -9.15 -9.17
N GLU A 85 15.78 -9.91 -9.82
CA GLU A 85 15.54 -9.78 -11.26
C GLU A 85 14.72 -8.50 -11.52
N GLY A 86 15.43 -7.39 -11.71
CA GLY A 86 14.85 -6.08 -12.00
C GLY A 86 15.91 -4.97 -12.17
N PRO A 87 15.49 -3.69 -12.27
CA PRO A 87 16.42 -2.57 -12.42
C PRO A 87 17.15 -2.18 -11.13
N ALA A 88 16.77 -2.77 -10.00
CA ALA A 88 17.41 -2.56 -8.71
C ALA A 88 18.54 -3.55 -8.49
N MET A 89 19.58 -3.15 -7.76
CA MET A 89 20.70 -4.03 -7.44
C MET A 89 20.35 -5.05 -6.34
N LYS A 90 19.41 -4.70 -5.47
CA LYS A 90 18.97 -5.51 -4.33
C LYS A 90 17.52 -5.19 -4.00
N ALA A 91 16.76 -6.20 -3.58
CA ALA A 91 15.42 -6.03 -3.03
C ALA A 91 15.39 -6.45 -1.56
N VAL A 92 14.86 -5.60 -0.69
CA VAL A 92 14.73 -5.89 0.74
C VAL A 92 13.26 -5.92 1.10
N TYR A 93 12.78 -7.09 1.50
CA TYR A 93 11.41 -7.32 1.89
C TYR A 93 11.24 -6.90 3.34
N ILE A 94 10.27 -6.03 3.56
CA ILE A 94 9.97 -5.47 4.86
C ILE A 94 8.49 -5.64 5.18
N ASN A 95 8.23 -5.76 6.47
CA ASN A 95 6.90 -5.75 7.02
C ASN A 95 6.76 -4.55 7.95
N LEU A 96 5.78 -3.69 7.66
CA LEU A 96 5.46 -2.49 8.42
C LEU A 96 4.22 -2.77 9.25
N GLU A 97 4.36 -2.76 10.57
CA GLU A 97 3.29 -2.99 11.53
C GLU A 97 2.95 -1.69 12.27
N HIS A 98 1.66 -1.38 12.32
CA HIS A 98 1.12 -0.25 13.06
C HIS A 98 1.07 -0.55 14.56
N GLU A 99 1.42 0.42 15.41
CA GLU A 99 1.54 0.22 16.86
C GLU A 99 0.24 -0.17 17.57
N SER A 100 -0.90 0.39 17.14
CA SER A 100 -2.19 0.30 17.82
C SER A 100 -3.36 -0.08 16.93
N MET A 101 -3.31 0.22 15.62
CA MET A 101 -4.39 -0.06 14.69
C MET A 101 -4.52 -1.57 14.45
N LEU A 102 -5.76 -2.08 14.45
CA LEU A 102 -6.05 -3.48 14.18
C LEU A 102 -6.37 -3.73 12.71
N CYS A 103 -6.05 -4.93 12.23
CA CYS A 103 -6.30 -5.34 10.86
C CYS A 103 -7.80 -5.28 10.47
N ASP A 104 -8.70 -5.51 11.42
CA ASP A 104 -10.16 -5.53 11.17
C ASP A 104 -10.84 -4.18 11.41
N ASP A 105 -10.08 -3.14 11.76
CA ASP A 105 -10.66 -1.82 12.03
C ASP A 105 -11.26 -1.22 10.75
N SER A 106 -12.48 -0.69 10.85
CA SER A 106 -13.17 0.01 9.76
C SER A 106 -12.41 1.23 9.21
N LEU A 107 -11.53 1.83 10.02
CA LEU A 107 -10.75 3.01 9.67
C LEU A 107 -9.32 2.67 9.22
N ARG A 108 -8.97 1.38 9.08
CA ARG A 108 -7.62 0.92 8.71
C ARG A 108 -7.07 1.51 7.42
N GLU A 109 -7.93 1.92 6.48
CA GLU A 109 -7.48 2.53 5.22
C GLU A 109 -6.80 3.89 5.43
N LEU A 110 -7.19 4.65 6.46
CA LEU A 110 -6.63 5.99 6.73
C LEU A 110 -5.13 5.96 7.02
N PRO A 111 -4.62 5.19 8.01
CA PRO A 111 -3.19 5.14 8.27
C PRO A 111 -2.42 4.50 7.11
N ILE A 112 -3.02 3.58 6.35
CA ILE A 112 -2.41 3.03 5.11
C ILE A 112 -2.15 4.15 4.10
N ARG A 113 -3.16 4.99 3.81
CA ARG A 113 -3.02 6.10 2.84
C ARG A 113 -1.98 7.11 3.33
N GLN A 114 -1.97 7.44 4.63
CA GLN A 114 -0.96 8.30 5.21
C GLN A 114 0.44 7.72 5.05
N LEU A 115 0.62 6.42 5.28
CA LEU A 115 1.87 5.72 5.05
C LEU A 115 2.31 5.79 3.59
N CYS A 116 1.44 5.47 2.64
CA CYS A 116 1.79 5.56 1.22
C CYS A 116 2.29 6.95 0.82
N SER A 117 1.73 8.02 1.39
CA SER A 117 2.16 9.40 1.10
C SER A 117 3.58 9.72 1.58
N LYS A 118 4.10 8.96 2.55
CA LYS A 118 5.47 9.08 3.06
C LYS A 118 6.45 8.16 2.33
N LEU A 119 5.97 7.02 1.83
CA LEU A 119 6.80 6.03 1.14
C LEU A 119 7.00 6.32 -0.35
N VAL A 120 6.15 7.15 -0.96
CA VAL A 120 6.24 7.51 -2.38
C VAL A 120 7.53 8.26 -2.71
N GLY A 121 8.04 8.05 -3.93
CA GLY A 121 9.21 8.77 -4.45
C GLY A 121 10.55 8.03 -4.29
N LEU A 122 11.64 8.76 -4.59
CA LEU A 122 13.00 8.29 -4.43
C LEU A 122 13.58 8.86 -3.14
N HIS A 123 14.00 7.98 -2.24
CA HIS A 123 14.53 8.33 -0.93
C HIS A 123 16.05 8.28 -0.93
N GLU A 124 16.65 9.21 -0.19
CA GLU A 124 18.08 9.20 0.12
C GLU A 124 18.24 9.23 1.63
N PHE A 125 18.87 8.19 2.18
CA PHE A 125 19.08 8.06 3.62
C PHE A 125 20.39 7.33 3.89
N LYS A 126 21.26 7.92 4.71
CA LYS A 126 22.60 7.39 5.03
C LYS A 126 23.37 6.92 3.79
N GLU A 127 23.45 7.78 2.77
CA GLU A 127 24.14 7.51 1.48
C GLU A 127 23.52 6.39 0.62
N HIS A 128 22.40 5.81 1.05
CA HIS A 128 21.63 4.84 0.28
C HIS A 128 20.48 5.50 -0.46
N ARG A 129 20.36 5.21 -1.75
CA ARG A 129 19.23 5.62 -2.58
C ARG A 129 18.33 4.42 -2.85
N PHE A 130 17.06 4.55 -2.52
CA PHE A 130 16.08 3.47 -2.68
C PHE A 130 14.67 4.00 -2.95
N ARG A 131 13.85 3.13 -3.55
CA ARG A 131 12.41 3.33 -3.69
C ARG A 131 11.67 2.26 -2.90
N ILE A 132 10.53 2.63 -2.33
CA ILE A 132 9.67 1.68 -1.62
C ILE A 132 8.47 1.38 -2.52
N VAL A 133 8.26 0.11 -2.81
CA VAL A 133 7.19 -0.40 -3.68
C VAL A 133 6.42 -1.48 -2.93
N PRO A 134 5.17 -1.79 -3.32
CA PRO A 134 4.50 -2.95 -2.74
C PRO A 134 5.17 -4.23 -3.18
N GLU A 135 4.99 -5.30 -2.40
CA GLU A 135 5.32 -6.64 -2.84
C GLU A 135 4.53 -6.99 -4.12
N ARG A 136 5.09 -7.84 -5.00
CA ARG A 136 4.36 -8.31 -6.19
C ARG A 136 3.08 -9.02 -5.75
N ALA A 137 1.96 -8.73 -6.41
CA ALA A 137 0.68 -9.34 -6.08
C ALA A 137 0.76 -10.86 -6.31
N GLY A 138 0.64 -11.63 -5.22
CA GLY A 138 0.54 -13.10 -5.24
C GLY A 138 -0.91 -13.58 -5.16
N GLU A 139 -1.10 -14.90 -5.24
CA GLU A 139 -2.43 -15.52 -5.11
C GLU A 139 -3.05 -15.31 -3.70
N ASP A 140 -2.23 -15.04 -2.68
CA ASP A 140 -2.64 -14.82 -1.29
C ASP A 140 -2.75 -13.34 -0.89
N LEU A 141 -3.02 -12.45 -1.85
CA LEU A 141 -3.15 -11.02 -1.55
C LEU A 141 -4.45 -10.74 -0.77
N ASP A 142 -4.31 -10.30 0.48
CA ASP A 142 -5.43 -9.94 1.34
C ASP A 142 -5.93 -8.50 1.07
N ASP A 143 -7.12 -8.16 1.59
CA ASP A 143 -7.73 -6.84 1.37
C ASP A 143 -6.83 -5.67 1.82
N VAL A 144 -6.04 -5.89 2.87
CA VAL A 144 -5.09 -4.91 3.40
C VAL A 144 -3.92 -4.72 2.43
N GLY A 145 -3.32 -5.82 1.96
CA GLY A 145 -2.27 -5.80 0.95
C GLY A 145 -2.73 -5.20 -0.36
N GLN A 146 -3.96 -5.51 -0.79
CA GLN A 146 -4.58 -4.88 -1.95
C GLN A 146 -4.72 -3.37 -1.76
N THR A 147 -5.26 -2.93 -0.61
CA THR A 147 -5.45 -1.49 -0.31
C THR A 147 -4.12 -0.74 -0.26
N PHE A 148 -3.11 -1.29 0.43
CA PHE A 148 -1.78 -0.72 0.50
C PHE A 148 -1.10 -0.66 -0.87
N GLY A 149 -1.09 -1.77 -1.61
CA GLY A 149 -0.44 -1.85 -2.90
C GLY A 149 -1.08 -0.95 -3.94
N SER A 150 -2.40 -0.95 -4.03
CA SER A 150 -3.16 -0.01 -4.86
C SER A 150 -2.84 1.44 -4.50
N SER A 151 -2.84 1.78 -3.20
CA SER A 151 -2.59 3.15 -2.75
C SER A 151 -1.18 3.61 -3.09
N LEU A 152 -0.17 2.79 -2.81
CA LEU A 152 1.23 3.13 -3.06
C LEU A 152 1.53 3.23 -4.57
N VAL A 153 0.99 2.31 -5.36
CA VAL A 153 1.10 2.33 -6.83
C VAL A 153 0.52 3.61 -7.43
N LEU A 154 -0.69 3.99 -7.01
CA LEU A 154 -1.33 5.20 -7.50
C LEU A 154 -0.56 6.45 -7.09
N MET A 155 -0.04 6.49 -5.87
CA MET A 155 0.78 7.62 -5.42
C MET A 155 2.08 7.73 -6.21
N HIS A 156 2.74 6.61 -6.54
CA HIS A 156 3.91 6.64 -7.43
C HIS A 156 3.55 7.15 -8.82
N LEU A 157 2.41 6.73 -9.37
CA LEU A 157 1.93 7.26 -10.65
C LEU A 157 1.68 8.77 -10.59
N LYS A 158 1.12 9.26 -9.48
CA LYS A 158 0.89 10.69 -9.24
C LYS A 158 2.22 11.46 -9.13
N ASP A 159 3.16 10.99 -8.32
CA ASP A 159 4.50 11.61 -8.18
C ASP A 159 5.22 11.67 -9.54
N ILE A 160 5.14 10.61 -10.32
CA ILE A 160 5.68 10.56 -11.68
C ILE A 160 5.01 11.61 -12.57
N HIS A 161 3.67 11.69 -12.55
CA HIS A 161 2.92 12.68 -13.32
C HIS A 161 3.23 14.13 -12.91
N GLU A 162 3.32 14.41 -11.61
CA GLU A 162 3.64 15.75 -11.10
C GLU A 162 5.04 16.20 -11.53
N ARG A 163 6.02 15.30 -11.49
CA ARG A 163 7.37 15.56 -12.02
C ARG A 163 7.40 15.75 -13.53
N TYR A 164 6.45 15.18 -14.28
CA TYR A 164 6.32 15.39 -15.72
C TYR A 164 5.53 16.65 -16.12
N SER A 165 4.65 17.13 -15.25
CA SER A 165 3.78 18.29 -15.50
C SER A 165 4.34 19.60 -14.93
N GLY A 166 5.27 19.51 -13.97
CA GLY A 166 6.02 20.65 -13.46
C GLY A 166 6.90 21.28 -14.54
N ASN A 167 6.65 22.56 -14.84
CA ASN A 167 7.59 23.45 -15.52
C ASN A 167 8.87 23.58 -14.66
N ASP A 168 9.81 22.64 -14.79
CA ASP A 168 11.19 22.91 -14.42
C ASP A 168 11.85 23.63 -15.59
N SER A 169 11.99 24.94 -15.42
CA SER A 169 12.76 25.86 -16.25
C SER A 169 14.27 25.60 -16.20
N GLY A 170 14.70 24.34 -16.25
CA GLY A 170 16.09 23.92 -16.08
C GLY A 170 16.35 22.57 -16.73
N ASP A 171 16.59 22.57 -18.03
CA ASP A 171 17.44 21.61 -18.78
C ASP A 171 17.20 20.09 -18.58
N GLY A 172 16.01 19.68 -18.14
CA GLY A 172 15.63 18.26 -18.01
C GLY A 172 14.75 17.81 -19.17
N GLU A 173 15.20 16.82 -19.94
CA GLU A 173 14.47 16.20 -21.06
C GLU A 173 12.99 15.95 -20.70
N LEU A 174 12.07 16.70 -21.32
CA LEU A 174 10.65 16.35 -21.36
C LEU A 174 10.54 14.96 -22.02
N TYR A 175 10.18 13.95 -21.24
CA TYR A 175 9.99 12.59 -21.73
C TYR A 175 8.86 12.58 -22.78
N SER A 176 9.12 12.00 -23.96
CA SER A 176 8.07 11.79 -24.97
C SER A 176 6.99 10.83 -24.46
N ASP A 177 5.76 10.97 -24.97
CA ASP A 177 4.64 10.08 -24.64
C ASP A 177 4.98 8.60 -24.86
N GLU A 178 5.87 8.30 -25.82
CA GLU A 178 6.40 6.96 -26.07
C GLU A 178 7.24 6.41 -24.90
N ARG A 179 8.12 7.21 -24.30
CA ARG A 179 8.90 6.79 -23.12
C ARG A 179 7.96 6.56 -21.94
N ILE A 180 6.96 7.42 -21.74
CA ILE A 180 5.94 7.24 -20.69
C ILE A 180 5.20 5.93 -20.91
N LEU A 181 4.76 5.62 -22.13
CA LEU A 181 4.08 4.37 -22.46
C LEU A 181 4.94 3.13 -22.24
N CYS A 182 6.26 3.21 -22.44
CA CYS A 182 7.21 2.14 -22.10
C CYS A 182 7.36 1.96 -20.59
N PHE A 183 7.45 3.05 -19.82
CA PHE A 183 7.47 2.98 -18.35
C PHE A 183 6.18 2.38 -17.79
N LEU A 184 5.02 2.86 -18.25
CA LEU A 184 3.71 2.36 -17.83
C LEU A 184 3.54 0.88 -18.18
N GLN A 185 4.13 0.40 -19.27
CA GLN A 185 4.11 -1.02 -19.63
C GLN A 185 4.85 -1.87 -18.59
N LYS A 186 6.13 -1.56 -18.30
CA LYS A 186 6.90 -2.29 -17.28
C LYS A 186 6.22 -2.24 -15.90
N PHE A 187 5.68 -1.07 -15.57
CA PHE A 187 4.94 -0.86 -14.34
C PHE A 187 3.69 -1.74 -14.25
N THR A 188 2.97 -1.90 -15.37
CA THR A 188 1.79 -2.77 -15.46
C THR A 188 2.16 -4.24 -15.38
N GLU A 189 3.29 -4.65 -15.98
CA GLU A 189 3.79 -6.02 -15.90
C GLU A 189 4.09 -6.43 -14.45
N GLU A 190 4.65 -5.52 -13.64
CA GLU A 190 5.00 -5.82 -12.24
C GLU A 190 3.86 -5.58 -11.24
N TYR A 191 3.05 -4.53 -11.43
CA TYR A 191 2.09 -4.05 -10.41
C TYR A 191 0.65 -3.92 -10.93
N GLY A 192 0.38 -4.36 -12.16
CA GLY A 192 -0.94 -4.18 -12.79
C GLY A 192 -2.09 -4.80 -12.01
N ALA A 193 -1.86 -5.91 -11.30
CA ALA A 193 -2.86 -6.55 -10.45
C ALA A 193 -3.44 -5.59 -9.39
N TYR A 194 -2.64 -4.65 -8.87
CA TYR A 194 -3.12 -3.65 -7.90
C TYR A 194 -4.02 -2.58 -8.52
N ILE A 195 -4.00 -2.40 -9.84
CA ILE A 195 -4.74 -1.35 -10.56
C ILE A 195 -6.03 -1.90 -11.16
N VAL A 196 -6.05 -3.17 -11.56
CA VAL A 196 -7.16 -3.77 -12.34
C VAL A 196 -8.46 -3.82 -11.55
N SER A 197 -8.40 -4.09 -10.25
CA SER A 197 -9.56 -4.18 -9.36
C SER A 197 -10.05 -2.82 -8.86
N LEU A 198 -9.37 -1.73 -9.23
CA LEU A 198 -9.59 -0.43 -8.65
C LEU A 198 -10.56 0.42 -9.49
N SER A 199 -11.73 0.72 -8.92
CA SER A 199 -12.71 1.62 -9.54
C SER A 199 -12.20 3.06 -9.63
N ASP A 200 -12.83 3.87 -10.48
CA ASP A 200 -12.50 5.30 -10.59
C ASP A 200 -12.75 6.04 -9.28
N GLU A 201 -13.87 5.75 -8.62
CA GLU A 201 -14.20 6.35 -7.33
C GLU A 201 -13.12 6.06 -6.29
N LYS A 202 -12.66 4.80 -6.20
CA LYS A 202 -11.60 4.41 -5.26
C LYS A 202 -10.25 5.03 -5.63
N ALA A 203 -9.97 5.23 -6.93
CA ALA A 203 -8.78 5.97 -7.36
C ALA A 203 -8.81 7.42 -6.89
N PHE A 204 -9.93 8.11 -7.08
CA PHE A 204 -10.13 9.50 -6.66
C PHE A 204 -10.09 9.64 -5.14
N GLU A 205 -10.66 8.70 -4.39
CA GLU A 205 -10.58 8.72 -2.93
C GLU A 205 -9.13 8.59 -2.41
N ILE A 206 -8.31 7.76 -3.06
CA ILE A 206 -6.91 7.55 -2.67
C ILE A 206 -6.05 8.78 -3.01
N LEU A 207 -6.26 9.35 -4.19
CA LEU A 207 -5.41 10.39 -4.76
C LEU A 207 -5.85 11.81 -4.40
N GLY A 208 -7.10 11.96 -3.95
CA GLY A 208 -7.83 13.22 -3.91
C GLY A 208 -8.37 13.62 -5.29
N VAL A 209 -8.95 14.81 -5.37
CA VAL A 209 -9.41 15.39 -6.64
C VAL A 209 -8.19 15.75 -7.48
N ILE A 210 -7.91 14.95 -8.52
CA ILE A 210 -6.93 15.26 -9.57
C ILE A 210 -7.71 15.59 -10.83
N GLU A 211 -7.91 16.89 -11.09
CA GLU A 211 -8.54 17.40 -12.31
C GLU A 211 -7.52 17.57 -13.45
N ASP A 212 -6.64 16.57 -13.64
CA ASP A 212 -5.70 16.56 -14.76
C ASP A 212 -6.09 15.50 -15.81
N PRO A 213 -6.53 15.91 -17.02
CA PRO A 213 -6.86 14.99 -18.10
C PRO A 213 -5.71 14.06 -18.51
N LYS A 214 -4.45 14.50 -18.39
CA LYS A 214 -3.25 13.71 -18.72
C LYS A 214 -3.04 12.60 -17.72
N PHE A 215 -3.24 12.88 -16.43
CA PHE A 215 -3.23 11.85 -15.39
C PHE A 215 -4.33 10.80 -15.62
N GLY A 216 -5.55 11.26 -15.92
CA GLY A 216 -6.66 10.37 -16.28
C GLY A 216 -6.36 9.49 -17.49
N TRP A 217 -5.67 10.02 -18.49
CA TRP A 217 -5.19 9.22 -19.64
C TRP A 217 -4.16 8.17 -19.21
N MET A 218 -3.16 8.51 -18.39
CA MET A 218 -2.14 7.56 -17.91
C MET A 218 -2.77 6.39 -17.12
N LEU A 219 -3.72 6.69 -16.23
CA LEU A 219 -4.43 5.67 -15.46
C LEU A 219 -5.23 4.73 -16.37
N ASN A 220 -5.90 5.27 -17.39
CA ASN A 220 -6.65 4.49 -18.37
C ASN A 220 -5.74 3.59 -19.22
N GLU A 221 -4.56 4.06 -19.62
CA GLU A 221 -3.60 3.24 -20.37
C GLU A 221 -3.04 2.07 -19.54
N LEU A 222 -2.78 2.28 -18.24
CA LEU A 222 -2.38 1.20 -17.33
C LEU A 222 -3.44 0.09 -17.28
N ARG A 223 -4.72 0.45 -17.10
CA ARG A 223 -5.82 -0.52 -17.07
C ARG A 223 -5.97 -1.30 -18.38
N LYS A 224 -5.89 -0.61 -19.53
CA LYS A 224 -6.02 -1.26 -20.85
C LYS A 224 -4.91 -2.25 -21.14
N LYS A 225 -3.67 -1.94 -20.75
CA LYS A 225 -2.50 -2.77 -21.07
C LYS A 225 -2.51 -4.10 -20.32
N HIS A 226 -2.98 -4.13 -19.08
CA HIS A 226 -3.12 -5.38 -18.32
C HIS A 226 -4.15 -6.33 -18.94
N THR A 227 -5.31 -5.81 -19.37
CA THR A 227 -6.35 -6.64 -20.00
C THR A 227 -5.82 -7.31 -21.28
N LYS A 228 -4.96 -6.62 -22.04
CA LYS A 228 -4.31 -7.18 -23.25
C LYS A 228 -3.23 -8.22 -22.94
N SER A 229 -2.45 -8.06 -21.87
CA SER A 229 -1.46 -9.08 -21.47
C SER A 229 -2.14 -10.35 -20.95
N SER A 230 -3.21 -10.23 -20.16
CA SER A 230 -4.00 -11.38 -19.67
C SER A 230 -4.68 -12.16 -20.80
N LEU A 231 -5.03 -11.50 -21.91
CA LEU A 231 -5.63 -12.15 -23.09
C LEU A 231 -4.61 -12.85 -23.98
N ARG A 232 -3.31 -12.54 -23.87
CA ARG A 232 -2.23 -13.20 -24.63
C ARG A 232 -1.63 -14.41 -23.91
N GLN A 233 -1.95 -14.59 -22.63
CA GLN A 233 -1.49 -15.72 -21.80
C GLN A 233 -2.55 -16.83 -21.66
N ARG A 234 -3.70 -16.71 -22.33
CA ARG A 234 -4.70 -17.78 -22.50
C ARG A 234 -4.65 -18.32 -23.92
#